data_AF-A0AAE6TKS8-F1
#
_entry.id   AF-A0AAE6TKS8-F1
#
_cell.length_a   1.000
_cell.length_b   1.000
_cell.length_c   1.000
_cell.angle_alpha   90.00
_cell.angle_beta   90.00
_cell.angle_gamma   90.00
#
_symmetry.space_group_name_H-M   'P 1'
#
loop_
_entity.id
_entity.type
_entity.pdbx_description
1 polymer ?
#
loop_
_entity_poly.entity_id
_entity_poly.type
_entity_poly.pdbx_seq_one_letter_code
_entity_poly.pdbx_strand_id
1 'polypeptide(L)'
;MASVSACGLPSAGSPQEAGDFLRSSLHCESIDIASPPEVQRVEAMGMTGINGGGECEDPADGGGDVDFLTIEDMEAFQTAVRGDKDEQDDLMIGDDFAVDPSSDDQRRQLLKSGLLFLNCTPDFKAPSGSSADDGEIDGCATTDYSDDLD
;
A
#
# COMPACT_ATOMS: atom_id res chain seq x y z
N MET A 1 6.31 -23.01 20.19
CA MET A 1 6.63 -22.15 19.04
C MET A 1 5.48 -22.32 18.08
N ALA A 2 4.54 -21.37 18.08
CA ALA A 2 3.42 -21.42 17.16
C ALA A 2 3.93 -20.95 15.81
N SER A 3 3.94 -21.86 14.84
CA SER A 3 4.13 -21.56 13.43
C SER A 3 2.98 -20.65 13.02
N VAL A 4 3.26 -19.38 12.73
CA VAL A 4 2.30 -18.51 12.04
C VAL A 4 2.34 -18.97 10.59
N SER A 5 1.44 -19.85 10.22
CA SER A 5 1.24 -20.18 8.81
C SER A 5 -0.19 -19.84 8.44
N ALA A 6 -0.27 -19.06 7.37
CA ALA A 6 -1.40 -18.86 6.46
C ALA A 6 -2.45 -17.81 6.85
N CYS A 7 -2.25 -16.57 6.41
CA CYS A 7 -3.24 -15.76 5.68
C CYS A 7 -2.43 -14.73 4.88
N GLY A 8 -2.77 -14.53 3.61
CA GLY A 8 -2.11 -13.53 2.77
C GLY A 8 -2.29 -12.11 3.31
N LEU A 9 -1.83 -11.14 2.53
CA LEU A 9 -2.05 -9.72 2.81
C LEU A 9 -3.55 -9.43 3.00
N PRO A 10 -3.92 -8.38 3.76
CA PRO A 10 -5.32 -7.93 3.85
C PRO A 10 -5.89 -7.68 2.46
N SER A 11 -7.10 -8.16 2.20
CA SER A 11 -7.84 -7.87 0.96
C SER A 11 -9.02 -6.96 1.26
N ALA A 12 -9.30 -6.07 0.33
CA ALA A 12 -10.42 -5.17 0.26
C ALA A 12 -11.00 -5.21 -1.17
N GLY A 13 -12.11 -5.92 -1.36
CA GLY A 13 -12.67 -6.19 -2.69
C GLY A 13 -13.33 -4.98 -3.37
N SER A 14 -13.22 -3.78 -2.79
CA SER A 14 -13.74 -2.52 -3.34
C SER A 14 -13.08 -1.30 -2.67
N PRO A 15 -13.16 -0.10 -3.29
CA PRO A 15 -12.68 1.13 -2.68
C PRO A 15 -13.31 1.43 -1.32
N GLN A 16 -14.60 1.13 -1.16
CA GLN A 16 -15.29 1.31 0.13
C GLN A 16 -14.71 0.41 1.21
N GLU A 17 -14.44 -0.86 0.91
CA GLU A 17 -13.86 -1.80 1.87
C GLU A 17 -12.40 -1.45 2.21
N ALA A 18 -11.63 -0.91 1.26
CA ALA A 18 -10.27 -0.45 1.50
C ALA A 18 -10.27 0.79 2.40
N GLY A 19 -11.17 1.74 2.13
CA GLY A 19 -11.40 2.89 3.00
C GLY A 19 -11.87 2.49 4.41
N ASP A 20 -12.77 1.51 4.54
CA ASP A 20 -13.20 1.00 5.85
C ASP A 20 -12.06 0.33 6.62
N PHE A 21 -11.17 -0.40 5.93
CA PHE A 21 -9.95 -0.95 6.52
C PHE A 21 -9.04 0.16 7.06
N LEU A 22 -8.81 1.23 6.28
CA LEU A 22 -8.01 2.38 6.71
C LEU A 22 -8.65 3.12 7.86
N ARG A 23 -9.97 3.35 7.81
CA ARG A 23 -10.72 3.96 8.90
C ARG A 23 -10.59 3.17 10.20
N SER A 24 -10.62 1.84 10.13
CA SER A 24 -10.44 1.00 11.30
C SER A 24 -9.00 1.01 11.82
N SER A 25 -8.02 1.15 10.92
CA SER A 25 -6.59 1.06 11.25
C SER A 25 -6.00 2.37 11.75
N LEU A 26 -6.38 3.49 11.12
CA LEU A 26 -5.84 4.84 11.34
C LEU A 26 -6.83 5.80 12.01
N HIS A 27 -8.08 5.36 12.21
CA HIS A 27 -9.14 6.15 12.84
C HIS A 27 -9.44 7.48 12.12
N CYS A 28 -9.42 7.49 10.79
CA CYS A 28 -9.79 8.63 9.95
C CYS A 28 -11.16 9.21 10.32
N GLU A 29 -11.32 10.54 10.25
CA GLU A 29 -12.61 11.20 10.46
C GLU A 29 -13.59 10.83 9.34
N SER A 30 -13.12 10.86 8.10
CA SER A 30 -13.85 10.53 6.87
C SER A 30 -13.01 9.69 5.91
N ILE A 31 -13.73 9.06 4.97
CA ILE A 31 -13.17 8.43 3.78
C ILE A 31 -13.81 9.14 2.60
N ASP A 32 -13.00 9.74 1.73
CA ASP A 32 -13.45 10.23 0.43
C ASP A 32 -13.14 9.19 -0.64
N ILE A 33 -14.14 8.82 -1.43
CA ILE A 33 -13.95 7.80 -2.48
C ILE A 33 -13.75 8.51 -3.81
N ALA A 34 -12.64 8.21 -4.48
CA ALA A 34 -12.32 8.77 -5.77
C ALA A 34 -13.43 8.49 -6.79
N SER A 35 -13.86 9.54 -7.48
CA SER A 35 -14.79 9.42 -8.60
C SER A 35 -14.11 8.80 -9.81
N PRO A 36 -14.87 8.22 -10.76
CA PRO A 36 -14.26 7.63 -11.96
C PRO A 36 -13.37 8.58 -12.78
N PRO A 37 -13.67 9.89 -12.90
CA PRO A 37 -12.74 10.85 -13.52
C PRO A 37 -11.45 11.10 -12.76
N GLU A 38 -11.43 10.93 -11.43
CA GLU A 38 -10.21 11.04 -10.62
C GLU A 38 -9.32 9.82 -10.82
N VAL A 39 -9.90 8.61 -10.76
CA VAL A 39 -9.19 7.36 -11.06
C VAL A 39 -8.57 7.41 -12.46
N GLN A 40 -9.32 7.86 -13.47
CA GLN A 40 -8.80 8.02 -14.85
C GLN A 40 -7.62 9.00 -14.95
N ARG A 41 -7.52 9.99 -14.05
CA ARG A 41 -6.37 10.92 -14.05
C ARG A 41 -5.13 10.25 -13.50
N VAL A 42 -5.28 9.45 -12.44
CA VAL A 42 -4.19 8.65 -11.86
C VAL A 42 -3.67 7.64 -12.89
N GLU A 43 -4.58 6.96 -13.61
CA GLU A 43 -4.21 6.09 -14.74
C GLU A 43 -3.47 6.85 -15.84
N ALA A 44 -3.94 8.06 -16.19
CA ALA A 44 -3.31 8.90 -17.21
C ALA A 44 -1.93 9.44 -16.78
N MET A 45 -1.64 9.46 -15.47
CA MET A 45 -0.32 9.80 -14.93
C MET A 45 0.65 8.61 -14.98
N GLY A 46 0.17 7.41 -15.29
CA GLY A 46 1.00 6.22 -15.51
C GLY A 46 0.79 5.11 -14.48
N MET A 47 -0.04 5.34 -13.46
CA MET A 47 -0.36 4.32 -12.46
C MET A 47 -1.45 3.38 -12.99
N THR A 48 -1.03 2.24 -13.51
CA THR A 48 -1.92 1.28 -14.20
C THR A 48 -2.30 0.09 -13.32
N GLY A 49 -3.32 -0.68 -13.72
CA GLY A 49 -3.77 -1.86 -12.98
C GLY A 49 -4.67 -1.55 -11.79
N ILE A 50 -5.15 -0.31 -11.70
CA ILE A 50 -6.05 0.17 -10.65
C ILE A 50 -7.50 0.21 -11.16
N ASN A 51 -8.46 0.05 -10.25
CA ASN A 51 -9.89 0.14 -10.56
C ASN A 51 -10.66 1.11 -9.65
N GLY A 52 -9.95 1.81 -8.76
CA GLY A 52 -10.54 2.70 -7.78
C GLY A 52 -9.51 3.22 -6.78
N GLY A 53 -10.01 3.91 -5.76
CA GLY A 53 -9.18 4.50 -4.72
C GLY A 53 -9.95 5.54 -3.92
N GLY A 54 -9.22 6.31 -3.14
CA GLY A 54 -9.76 7.36 -2.29
C GLY A 54 -8.72 7.86 -1.30
N GLU A 55 -9.21 8.57 -0.30
CA GLU A 55 -8.40 9.23 0.71
C GLU A 55 -8.99 8.97 2.11
N CYS A 56 -8.12 8.67 3.07
CA CYS A 56 -8.42 8.67 4.50
C CYS A 56 -8.06 10.04 5.06
N GLU A 57 -9.10 10.82 5.39
CA GLU A 57 -8.97 12.21 5.84
C GLU A 57 -8.82 12.30 7.36
N ASP A 58 -7.94 13.20 7.80
CA ASP A 58 -7.73 13.53 9.22
C ASP A 58 -7.50 12.29 10.12
N PRO A 59 -6.45 11.48 9.88
CA PRO A 59 -6.13 10.33 10.73
C PRO A 59 -5.79 10.76 12.17
N ALA A 60 -6.15 9.94 13.15
CA ALA A 60 -6.14 10.32 14.57
C ALA A 60 -4.75 10.68 15.12
N ASP A 61 -3.69 10.07 14.58
CA ASP A 61 -2.30 10.33 14.99
C ASP A 61 -1.64 11.46 14.17
N GLY A 62 -2.40 12.14 13.30
CA GLY A 62 -1.91 13.17 12.41
C GLY A 62 -1.12 12.60 11.23
N GLY A 63 -0.23 13.42 10.65
CA GLY A 63 0.65 12.99 9.55
C GLY A 63 0.19 13.39 8.14
N GLY A 64 -0.96 14.05 8.00
CA GLY A 64 -1.56 14.33 6.70
C GLY A 64 -2.50 13.22 6.25
N ASP A 65 -3.30 13.51 5.25
CA ASP A 65 -4.25 12.55 4.67
C ASP A 65 -3.52 11.38 4.00
N VAL A 66 -4.21 10.25 3.87
CA VAL A 66 -3.63 8.99 3.39
C VAL A 66 -4.37 8.53 2.14
N ASP A 67 -3.70 8.61 0.99
CA ASP A 67 -4.23 8.14 -0.28
C ASP A 67 -4.21 6.60 -0.35
N PHE A 68 -5.17 6.04 -1.08
CA PHE A 68 -5.19 4.61 -1.39
C PHE A 68 -5.75 4.33 -2.78
N LEU A 69 -5.32 3.21 -3.35
CA LEU A 69 -5.74 2.71 -4.65
C LEU A 69 -6.19 1.27 -4.51
N THR A 70 -7.26 0.88 -5.20
CA THR A 70 -7.63 -0.53 -5.36
C THR A 70 -7.11 -1.06 -6.68
N ILE A 71 -6.64 -2.31 -6.65
CA ILE A 71 -5.83 -2.94 -7.70
C ILE A 71 -6.65 -4.07 -8.32
N GLU A 72 -6.78 -4.06 -9.65
CA GLU A 72 -7.35 -5.17 -10.43
C GLU A 72 -6.30 -6.00 -11.18
N ASP A 73 -5.10 -5.44 -11.37
CA ASP A 73 -3.97 -6.11 -12.02
C ASP A 73 -2.68 -5.73 -11.29
N MET A 74 -2.24 -6.62 -10.40
CA MET A 74 -1.06 -6.41 -9.56
C MET A 74 0.24 -6.37 -10.37
N GLU A 75 0.33 -7.12 -11.47
CA GLU A 75 1.50 -7.12 -12.36
C GLU A 75 1.65 -5.74 -13.04
N ALA A 76 0.53 -5.20 -13.54
CA ALA A 76 0.48 -3.86 -14.13
C ALA A 76 0.77 -2.77 -13.09
N PHE A 77 0.23 -2.90 -11.87
CA PHE A 77 0.46 -1.95 -10.77
C PHE A 77 1.94 -1.91 -10.37
N GLN A 78 2.54 -3.05 -10.05
CA GLN A 78 3.96 -3.10 -9.68
C GLN A 78 4.86 -2.64 -10.84
N THR A 79 4.44 -2.86 -12.10
CA THR A 79 5.19 -2.37 -13.27
C THR A 79 5.17 -0.85 -13.35
N ALA A 80 4.03 -0.22 -13.02
CA ALA A 80 3.91 1.23 -12.92
C ALA A 80 4.77 1.79 -11.77
N VAL A 81 4.65 1.22 -10.56
CA VAL A 81 5.44 1.61 -9.38
C VAL A 81 6.94 1.49 -9.66
N ARG A 82 7.42 0.40 -10.25
CA ARG A 82 8.84 0.28 -10.63
C ARG A 82 9.28 1.32 -11.67
N GLY A 83 8.35 1.82 -12.48
CA GLY A 83 8.58 2.89 -13.45
C GLY A 83 8.67 4.28 -12.81
N ASP A 84 8.00 4.47 -11.67
CA ASP A 84 8.04 5.68 -10.87
C ASP A 84 9.17 5.60 -9.83
N LYS A 85 10.08 6.56 -9.81
CA LYS A 85 11.20 6.52 -8.88
C LYS A 85 10.85 7.05 -7.50
N ASP A 86 9.79 7.85 -7.42
CA ASP A 86 9.41 8.53 -6.20
C ASP A 86 8.48 7.64 -5.35
N GLU A 87 7.92 6.55 -5.91
CA GLU A 87 6.99 5.65 -5.21
C GLU A 87 7.57 4.24 -4.96
N GLN A 88 8.85 4.01 -5.30
CA GLN A 88 9.44 2.68 -5.38
C GLN A 88 9.55 1.93 -4.05
N ASP A 89 9.48 2.63 -2.92
CA ASP A 89 9.62 2.10 -1.57
C ASP A 89 8.67 2.76 -0.56
N ASP A 90 7.74 3.59 -1.04
CA ASP A 90 6.88 4.39 -0.18
C ASP A 90 5.52 3.76 0.11
N LEU A 91 5.04 2.92 -0.81
CA LEU A 91 3.71 2.34 -0.74
C LEU A 91 3.64 1.13 0.20
N MET A 92 2.53 1.03 0.90
CA MET A 92 2.15 -0.15 1.66
C MET A 92 1.02 -0.90 0.95
N ILE A 93 1.07 -2.23 0.92
CA ILE A 93 0.25 -3.05 0.04
C ILE A 93 -0.51 -4.15 0.80
N GLY A 94 -1.76 -4.30 0.39
CA GLY A 94 -2.66 -5.41 0.67
C GLY A 94 -2.63 -6.44 -0.48
N ASP A 95 -3.60 -7.33 -0.52
CA ASP A 95 -3.73 -8.33 -1.60
C ASP A 95 -4.22 -7.68 -2.91
N ASP A 96 -5.07 -6.66 -2.79
CA ASP A 96 -5.80 -6.00 -3.89
C ASP A 96 -5.94 -4.48 -3.69
N PHE A 97 -5.13 -3.88 -2.83
CA PHE A 97 -5.07 -2.43 -2.66
C PHE A 97 -3.67 -1.96 -2.22
N ALA A 98 -3.36 -0.70 -2.46
CA ALA A 98 -2.15 -0.02 -1.99
C ALA A 98 -2.51 1.27 -1.26
N VAL A 99 -1.62 1.71 -0.39
CA VAL A 99 -1.79 2.84 0.52
C VAL A 99 -0.51 3.67 0.47
N ASP A 100 -0.66 4.99 0.34
CA ASP A 100 0.43 5.96 0.44
C ASP A 100 0.35 6.70 1.79
N PRO A 101 1.04 6.21 2.83
CA PRO A 101 1.05 6.84 4.14
C PRO A 101 1.98 8.06 4.19
N SER A 102 1.43 9.17 4.65
CA SER A 102 2.11 10.46 4.81
C SER A 102 3.01 10.57 6.06
N SER A 103 3.08 9.55 6.93
CA SER A 103 3.98 9.56 8.10
C SER A 103 4.40 8.18 8.63
N ASP A 104 5.50 8.15 9.38
CA ASP A 104 6.03 6.93 10.02
C ASP A 104 5.04 6.29 11.00
N ASP A 105 4.27 7.09 11.73
CA ASP A 105 3.30 6.59 12.69
C ASP A 105 2.13 5.87 11.99
N GLN A 106 1.72 6.35 10.82
CA GLN A 106 0.76 5.67 9.95
C GLN A 106 1.36 4.37 9.40
N ARG A 107 2.60 4.41 8.88
CA ARG A 107 3.31 3.21 8.40
C ARG A 107 3.37 2.11 9.47
N ARG A 108 3.73 2.48 10.70
CA ARG A 108 3.78 1.56 11.86
C ARG A 108 2.42 0.98 12.22
N GLN A 109 1.33 1.71 12.05
CA GLN A 109 -0.02 1.22 12.31
C GLN A 109 -0.48 0.26 11.22
N LEU A 110 -0.26 0.62 9.97
CA LEU A 110 -0.59 -0.21 8.82
C LEU A 110 0.17 -1.55 8.83
N LEU A 111 1.44 -1.55 9.24
CA LEU A 111 2.22 -2.77 9.47
C LEU A 111 1.56 -3.66 10.54
N LYS A 112 1.12 -3.06 11.66
CA LYS A 112 0.41 -3.79 12.72
C LYS A 112 -0.94 -4.32 12.27
N SER A 113 -1.58 -3.65 11.31
CA SER A 113 -2.82 -4.08 10.66
C SER A 113 -2.60 -5.14 9.57
N GLY A 114 -1.35 -5.47 9.25
CA GLY A 114 -0.99 -6.57 8.35
C GLY A 114 -0.64 -6.17 6.92
N LEU A 115 -0.59 -4.86 6.60
CA LEU A 115 0.01 -4.42 5.33
C LEU A 115 1.54 -4.60 5.38
N LEU A 116 2.15 -4.73 4.21
CA LEU A 116 3.61 -4.75 4.03
C LEU A 116 4.03 -3.61 3.12
N PHE A 117 5.29 -3.21 3.14
CA PHE A 117 5.84 -2.31 2.13
C PHE A 117 5.95 -3.02 0.78
N LEU A 118 5.62 -2.33 -0.30
CA LEU A 118 6.03 -2.70 -1.64
C LEU A 118 7.37 -2.01 -1.93
N ASN A 119 8.41 -2.79 -2.17
CA ASN A 119 9.72 -2.28 -2.55
C ASN A 119 10.12 -2.79 -3.94
N CYS A 120 10.20 -1.88 -4.90
CA CYS A 120 10.62 -2.11 -6.28
C CYS A 120 11.99 -1.48 -6.58
N THR A 121 12.74 -1.07 -5.55
CA THR A 121 14.08 -0.50 -5.71
C THR A 121 15.03 -1.57 -6.27
N PRO A 122 15.83 -1.25 -7.31
CA PRO A 122 16.78 -2.20 -7.88
C PRO A 122 17.73 -2.78 -6.83
N ASP A 123 17.92 -4.09 -6.88
CA ASP A 123 18.80 -4.86 -5.97
C ASP A 123 18.40 -4.81 -4.48
N PHE A 124 17.17 -4.40 -4.14
CA PHE A 124 16.65 -4.41 -2.78
C PHE A 124 16.84 -5.77 -2.10
N LYS A 125 17.28 -5.72 -0.84
CA LYS A 125 17.38 -6.88 0.05
C LYS A 125 17.03 -6.43 1.45
N ALA A 126 15.94 -6.99 1.98
CA ALA A 126 15.61 -6.80 3.38
C ALA A 126 16.76 -7.32 4.29
N PRO A 127 17.02 -6.65 5.42
CA PRO A 127 18.04 -7.10 6.36
C PRO A 127 17.66 -8.43 7.01
N SER A 128 18.67 -9.09 7.59
CA SER A 128 18.43 -10.36 8.28
C SER A 128 17.50 -10.17 9.46
N GLY A 129 16.35 -10.85 9.42
CA GLY A 129 15.32 -10.79 10.47
C GLY A 129 13.99 -10.23 9.97
N SER A 130 14.00 -9.51 8.86
CA SER A 130 12.80 -9.00 8.18
C SER A 130 12.19 -10.02 7.22
N SER A 131 10.89 -9.89 6.95
CA SER A 131 10.22 -10.62 5.88
C SER A 131 10.57 -10.02 4.52
N ALA A 132 10.66 -10.86 3.50
CA ALA A 132 10.76 -10.44 2.12
C ALA A 132 10.21 -11.57 1.25
N ASP A 133 9.09 -11.30 0.58
CA ASP A 133 8.48 -12.20 -0.40
C ASP A 133 8.52 -11.54 -1.78
N ASP A 134 8.74 -12.34 -2.83
CA ASP A 134 8.79 -11.83 -4.20
C ASP A 134 7.46 -11.16 -4.57
N GLY A 135 7.53 -10.03 -5.31
CA GLY A 135 6.36 -9.41 -5.93
C GLY A 135 5.86 -10.22 -7.13
N GLU A 136 4.82 -9.71 -7.79
CA GLU A 136 4.27 -10.31 -9.01
C GLU A 136 5.19 -10.10 -10.23
N ILE A 137 6.13 -9.16 -10.14
CA ILE A 137 7.17 -8.94 -11.15
C ILE A 137 8.57 -9.06 -10.57
N ASP A 138 9.49 -9.53 -11.42
CA ASP A 138 10.91 -9.56 -11.11
C ASP A 138 11.41 -8.16 -10.68
N GLY A 139 12.06 -8.12 -9.52
CA GLY A 139 12.67 -6.91 -8.96
C GLY A 139 11.77 -6.10 -8.02
N CYS A 140 10.53 -6.53 -7.78
CA CYS A 140 9.71 -6.03 -6.67
C CYS A 140 9.62 -7.09 -5.56
N ALA A 141 9.45 -6.63 -4.33
CA ALA A 141 9.25 -7.47 -3.16
C ALA A 141 8.24 -6.83 -2.21
N THR A 142 7.58 -7.65 -1.41
CA THR A 142 6.83 -7.20 -0.24
C THR A 142 7.62 -7.48 1.03
N THR A 143 7.65 -6.54 1.97
CA THR A 143 8.53 -6.62 3.15
C THR A 143 7.96 -5.90 4.37
N ASP A 144 8.29 -6.34 5.58
CA ASP A 144 7.98 -5.63 6.82
C ASP A 144 9.03 -4.58 7.19
N TYR A 145 9.98 -4.30 6.30
CA TYR A 145 11.11 -3.41 6.49
C TYR A 145 11.01 -2.12 5.67
N SER A 146 11.42 -1.01 6.28
CA SER A 146 11.71 0.25 5.60
C SER A 146 12.87 0.95 6.32
N ASP A 147 13.83 1.49 5.56
CA ASP A 147 14.97 2.25 6.10
C ASP A 147 14.51 3.50 6.88
N ASP A 148 13.37 4.09 6.53
CA ASP A 148 12.81 5.28 7.18
C ASP A 148 12.26 4.99 8.58
N LEU A 149 11.97 3.72 8.85
CA LEU A 149 11.38 3.27 10.10
C LEU A 149 12.39 2.88 11.18
N ASP A 150 13.69 2.83 10.88
CA ASP A 150 14.78 2.34 11.74
C ASP A 150 15.60 3.44 12.48
#